data_AF-A0AAW1T2D1-F1
#
_entry.id   AF-A0AAW1T2D1-F1
#
_cell.length_a   1.000
_cell.length_b   1.000
_cell.length_c   1.000
_cell.angle_alpha   90.00
_cell.angle_beta   90.00
_cell.angle_gamma   90.00
#
_symmetry.space_group_name_H-M   'P 1'
#
loop_
_entity.id
_entity.type
_entity.pdbx_description
1 polymer ?
#
loop_
_entity_poly.entity_id
_entity_poly.type
_entity_poly.pdbx_seq_one_letter_code
_entity_poly.pdbx_strand_id
1 'polypeptide(L)'
;MALLASVPTITGTFSQTQQRHPKVQLRSTVSCSAEPTDRRRALQLLTSLPLLAAAAPALALGADRDISDEPEGSQSMDQARDTDENQKARFSMTESEGMTPDMHKKRIKESLSRLQKNVASDMKKKHFPAVSNDLRGQMSTLRFDLDALNASISDKAARKKAQKVQNEAMKALETLDYLARTNAANDIEKAYQVAFTQLQQVVSSLG
;
A
#
# COMPACT_ATOMS: atom_id res chain seq x y z
N MET A 1 -33.32 -49.20 8.84
CA MET A 1 -32.47 -48.45 7.91
C MET A 1 -32.08 -47.14 8.57
N ALA A 2 -30.85 -47.03 9.05
CA ALA A 2 -30.26 -45.78 9.51
C ALA A 2 -28.80 -45.77 9.03
N LEU A 3 -28.54 -45.02 7.96
CA LEU A 3 -27.21 -44.84 7.38
C LEU A 3 -26.54 -43.66 8.10
N LEU A 4 -25.62 -43.96 9.01
CA LEU A 4 -24.70 -43.00 9.61
C LEU A 4 -23.57 -42.70 8.61
N ALA A 5 -23.51 -41.47 8.13
CA ALA A 5 -22.43 -41.01 7.27
C ALA A 5 -21.18 -40.71 8.11
N SER A 6 -20.11 -41.45 7.82
CA SER A 6 -18.77 -41.30 8.39
C SER A 6 -18.06 -40.06 7.83
N VAL A 7 -17.58 -39.18 8.71
CA VAL A 7 -16.75 -38.02 8.37
C VAL A 7 -15.27 -38.43 8.47
N PRO A 8 -14.47 -38.35 7.40
CA PRO A 8 -13.05 -38.65 7.50
C PRO A 8 -12.28 -37.48 8.14
N THR A 9 -11.68 -37.75 9.29
CA THR A 9 -10.69 -36.90 9.96
C THR A 9 -9.39 -36.88 9.13
N ILE A 10 -9.05 -35.72 8.57
CA ILE A 10 -7.79 -35.50 7.86
C ILE A 10 -6.73 -35.06 8.88
N THR A 11 -5.87 -35.97 9.29
CA THR A 11 -4.63 -35.69 10.03
C THR A 11 -3.49 -35.49 9.03
N GLY A 12 -3.26 -34.25 8.62
CA GLY A 12 -2.09 -33.86 7.82
C GLY A 12 -1.02 -33.23 8.70
N THR A 13 0.14 -33.85 8.81
CA THR A 13 1.33 -33.28 9.45
C THR A 13 1.97 -32.25 8.51
N PHE A 14 1.98 -30.99 8.92
CA PHE A 14 2.63 -29.91 8.19
C PHE A 14 4.14 -29.93 8.46
N SER A 15 4.91 -30.58 7.59
CA SER A 15 6.37 -30.54 7.62
C SER A 15 6.84 -29.26 6.92
N GLN A 16 7.05 -28.20 7.69
CA GLN A 16 7.62 -26.95 7.22
C GLN A 16 9.12 -27.15 6.96
N THR A 17 9.48 -27.48 5.72
CA THR A 17 10.87 -27.46 5.28
C THR A 17 11.32 -25.99 5.18
N GLN A 18 12.05 -25.52 6.19
CA GLN A 18 12.71 -24.22 6.14
C GLN A 18 13.73 -24.21 5.00
N GLN A 19 13.42 -23.51 3.91
CA GLN A 19 14.42 -23.15 2.91
C GLN A 19 15.32 -22.06 3.49
N ARG A 20 16.55 -22.42 3.87
CA ARG A 20 17.60 -21.47 4.20
C ARG A 20 18.05 -20.78 2.91
N HIS A 21 17.86 -19.48 2.81
CA HIS A 21 18.46 -18.69 1.73
C HIS A 21 19.99 -18.67 1.87
N PRO A 22 20.76 -18.89 0.80
CA PRO A 22 22.21 -18.74 0.85
C PRO A 22 22.58 -17.26 1.02
N LYS A 23 23.50 -16.97 1.94
CA LYS A 23 24.11 -15.63 2.08
C LYS A 23 24.85 -15.28 0.79
N VAL A 24 24.38 -14.25 0.09
CA VAL A 24 25.11 -13.62 -1.02
C VAL A 24 26.32 -12.90 -0.43
N GLN A 25 27.53 -13.41 -0.69
CA GLN A 25 28.76 -12.68 -0.39
C GLN A 25 29.09 -11.76 -1.56
N LEU A 26 29.06 -10.45 -1.32
CA LEU A 26 29.56 -9.47 -2.27
C LEU A 26 31.10 -9.52 -2.25
N ARG A 27 31.69 -10.10 -3.30
CA ARG A 27 33.12 -10.00 -3.59
C ARG A 27 33.31 -9.01 -4.73
N SER A 28 33.72 -7.79 -4.41
CA SER A 28 34.29 -6.86 -5.38
C SER A 28 35.66 -6.43 -4.89
N THR A 29 36.70 -7.14 -5.33
CA THR A 29 38.08 -6.66 -5.27
C THR A 29 38.55 -6.49 -6.71
N VAL A 30 38.49 -5.26 -7.19
CA VAL A 30 39.33 -4.82 -8.31
C VAL A 30 40.53 -4.15 -7.68
N SER A 31 41.69 -4.78 -7.74
CA SER A 31 42.94 -4.04 -7.58
C SER A 31 44.04 -4.64 -8.46
N CYS A 32 44.45 -3.78 -9.39
CA CYS A 32 45.60 -3.75 -10.27
C CYS A 32 46.79 -4.65 -9.92
N SER A 33 47.25 -5.41 -10.92
CA SER A 33 48.62 -5.93 -10.96
C SER A 33 49.59 -4.75 -11.01
N ALA A 34 50.50 -4.66 -10.03
CA ALA A 34 51.61 -3.72 -10.03
C ALA A 34 52.88 -4.47 -10.42
N GLU A 35 53.26 -4.36 -11.70
CA GLU A 35 54.59 -4.73 -12.17
C GLU A 35 55.64 -3.74 -11.63
N PRO A 36 56.89 -4.18 -11.37
CA PRO A 36 57.85 -3.41 -10.61
C PRO A 36 58.64 -2.48 -11.52
N THR A 37 58.40 -1.17 -11.48
CA THR A 37 59.39 -0.21 -11.97
C THR A 37 59.19 1.20 -11.41
N ASP A 38 60.31 1.82 -11.05
CA ASP A 38 60.51 3.24 -10.70
C ASP A 38 60.17 3.74 -9.28
N ARG A 39 61.20 3.60 -8.43
CA ARG A 39 61.37 4.28 -7.13
C ARG A 39 61.21 5.81 -7.20
N ARG A 40 61.32 6.43 -8.38
CA ARG A 40 61.15 7.87 -8.58
C ARG A 40 59.68 8.32 -8.62
N ARG A 41 58.73 7.44 -8.97
CA ARG A 41 57.29 7.76 -8.94
C ARG A 41 56.68 7.64 -7.55
N ALA A 42 57.21 6.77 -6.69
CA ALA A 42 56.81 6.66 -5.30
C ALA A 42 57.10 7.95 -4.49
N LEU A 43 58.16 8.68 -4.85
CA LEU A 43 58.53 9.94 -4.19
C LEU A 43 57.71 11.14 -4.67
N GLN A 44 57.11 11.08 -5.87
CA GLN A 44 56.24 12.14 -6.38
C GLN A 44 54.83 12.09 -5.74
N LEU A 45 54.35 10.91 -5.34
CA LEU A 45 53.06 10.74 -4.65
C LEU A 45 53.08 11.19 -3.17
N LEU A 46 54.25 11.37 -2.57
CA LEU A 46 54.41 11.81 -1.18
C LEU A 46 54.43 13.33 -0.99
N THR A 47 54.55 14.11 -2.07
CA THR A 47 54.71 15.57 -2.00
C THR A 47 53.43 16.36 -2.31
N SER A 48 52.34 15.70 -2.74
CA SER A 48 51.03 16.33 -2.93
C SER A 48 50.14 16.29 -1.67
N LEU A 49 50.74 16.10 -0.50
CA LEU A 49 50.06 15.82 0.77
C LEU A 49 49.94 16.99 1.79
N PRO A 50 49.98 18.30 1.45
CA PRO A 50 49.63 19.34 2.43
C PRO A 50 48.30 20.05 2.16
N LEU A 51 47.37 19.47 1.38
CA LEU A 51 46.02 20.05 1.20
C LEU A 51 44.87 19.07 1.45
N LEU A 52 45.09 18.08 2.34
CA LEU A 52 44.02 17.17 2.80
C LEU A 52 43.92 17.09 4.33
N ALA A 53 44.48 18.07 5.05
CA ALA A 53 44.46 18.14 6.51
C ALA A 53 43.63 19.33 7.05
N ALA A 54 42.85 20.01 6.20
CA ALA A 54 41.99 21.14 6.57
C ALA A 54 40.50 20.92 6.22
N ALA A 55 40.10 19.67 5.91
CA ALA A 55 38.71 19.31 5.61
C ALA A 55 38.24 18.17 6.53
N ALA A 56 38.29 18.39 7.85
CA ALA A 56 37.69 17.50 8.84
C ALA A 56 36.66 18.26 9.68
N PRO A 57 35.49 18.59 9.08
CA PRO A 57 34.23 18.46 9.82
C PRO A 57 33.14 17.83 8.95
N ALA A 58 33.45 16.77 8.20
CA ALA A 58 32.46 16.03 7.39
C ALA A 58 32.20 14.60 7.89
N LEU A 59 32.74 14.25 9.06
CA LEU A 59 32.49 12.99 9.77
C LEU A 59 31.85 13.24 11.14
N ALA A 60 31.06 14.31 11.26
CA ALA A 60 29.98 14.29 12.22
C ALA A 60 29.03 13.18 11.77
N LEU A 61 29.12 12.04 12.44
CA LEU A 61 28.04 11.05 12.51
C LEU A 61 26.75 11.85 12.67
N GLY A 62 25.88 11.78 11.66
CA GLY A 62 24.86 12.79 11.38
C GLY A 62 24.13 13.24 12.64
N ALA A 63 23.95 14.56 12.77
CA ALA A 63 23.14 15.15 13.82
C ALA A 63 21.88 14.31 14.03
N ASP A 64 21.66 13.88 15.28
CA ASP A 64 20.40 13.27 15.71
C ASP A 64 19.27 14.10 15.11
N ARG A 65 18.53 13.52 14.16
CA ARG A 65 17.27 14.14 13.78
C ARG A 65 16.41 13.98 15.03
N ASP A 66 16.11 15.10 15.67
CA ASP A 66 15.24 15.13 16.83
C ASP A 66 13.96 14.37 16.45
N ILE A 67 13.64 13.30 17.18
CA ILE A 67 12.47 12.42 16.92
C ILE A 67 11.17 13.27 16.91
N SER A 68 11.22 14.44 17.54
CA SER A 68 10.17 15.46 17.61
C SER A 68 9.84 16.14 16.26
N ASP A 69 10.75 16.14 15.28
CA ASP A 69 10.56 16.67 13.93
C ASP A 69 10.15 15.58 12.93
N GLU A 70 9.82 14.37 13.40
CA GLU A 70 9.38 13.30 12.52
C GLU A 70 8.03 13.63 11.88
N PRO A 71 7.88 13.36 10.56
CA PRO A 71 6.60 13.55 9.89
C PRO A 71 5.53 12.68 10.55
N GLU A 72 4.30 13.22 10.66
CA GLU A 72 3.13 12.47 11.12
C GLU A 72 3.09 11.10 10.42
N GLY A 73 3.17 10.02 11.20
CA GLY A 73 3.17 8.65 10.72
C GLY A 73 4.52 7.90 10.76
N SER A 74 5.62 8.52 11.20
CA SER A 74 6.91 7.83 11.38
C SER A 74 6.81 6.63 12.33
N GLN A 75 6.17 6.81 13.48
CA GLN A 75 6.01 5.79 14.52
C GLN A 75 4.97 4.72 14.17
N SER A 76 4.14 4.94 13.13
CA SER A 76 3.08 3.99 12.74
C SER A 76 3.63 2.63 12.33
N MET A 77 4.83 2.58 11.74
CA MET A 77 5.45 1.33 11.32
C MET A 77 6.00 0.51 12.49
N ASP A 78 6.54 1.18 13.51
CA ASP A 78 7.07 0.52 14.70
C ASP A 78 5.92 0.04 15.59
N GLN A 79 4.90 0.88 15.74
CA GLN A 79 3.65 0.53 16.41
C GLN A 79 2.97 -0.70 15.78
N ALA A 80 2.89 -0.78 14.44
CA ALA A 80 2.26 -1.92 13.77
C ALA A 80 3.00 -3.26 14.00
N ARG A 81 4.32 -3.19 14.23
CA ARG A 81 5.16 -4.37 14.48
C ARG A 81 5.15 -4.80 15.94
N ASP A 82 4.82 -3.90 16.85
CA ASP A 82 4.77 -4.20 18.28
C ASP A 82 3.66 -5.22 18.58
N THR A 83 4.03 -6.34 19.23
CA THR A 83 3.09 -7.40 19.59
C THR A 83 2.41 -7.15 20.93
N ASP A 84 2.91 -6.21 21.73
CA ASP A 84 2.38 -5.91 23.07
C ASP A 84 1.15 -4.99 22.99
N GLU A 85 0.96 -4.30 21.86
CA GLU A 85 -0.22 -3.50 21.59
C GLU A 85 -1.43 -4.33 21.10
N ASN A 86 -2.63 -3.84 21.41
CA ASN A 86 -3.87 -4.43 20.89
C ASN A 86 -3.89 -4.37 19.36
N GLN A 87 -4.39 -5.43 18.72
CA GLN A 87 -4.51 -5.55 17.27
C GLN A 87 -5.18 -4.34 16.60
N LYS A 88 -6.16 -3.72 17.27
CA LYS A 88 -6.81 -2.51 16.74
C LYS A 88 -5.90 -1.27 16.73
N ALA A 89 -5.03 -1.13 17.73
CA ALA A 89 -4.07 -0.02 17.80
C ALA A 89 -2.96 -0.21 16.77
N ARG A 90 -2.43 -1.44 16.66
CA ARG A 90 -1.39 -1.82 15.69
C ARG A 90 -1.75 -1.55 14.24
N PHE A 91 -3.01 -1.76 13.87
CA PHE A 91 -3.49 -1.53 12.51
C PHE A 91 -4.17 -0.15 12.33
N SER A 92 -3.97 0.77 13.28
CA SER A 92 -4.59 2.11 13.29
C SER A 92 -6.12 2.08 13.13
N MET A 93 -6.77 0.96 13.46
CA MET A 93 -8.21 0.83 13.40
C MET A 93 -8.88 1.70 14.45
N THR A 94 -8.26 1.90 15.62
CA THR A 94 -8.76 2.80 16.67
C THR A 94 -8.81 4.26 16.22
N GLU A 95 -7.81 4.74 15.47
CA GLU A 95 -7.82 6.08 14.89
C GLU A 95 -8.97 6.25 13.90
N SER A 96 -9.27 5.20 13.15
CA SER A 96 -10.39 5.17 12.20
C SER A 96 -11.76 5.03 12.86
N GLU A 97 -11.86 4.38 14.02
CA GLU A 97 -13.09 4.31 14.84
C GLU A 97 -13.41 5.67 15.48
N GLY A 98 -12.38 6.49 15.75
CA GLY A 98 -12.54 7.86 16.26
C GLY A 98 -12.92 8.90 15.20
N MET A 99 -13.02 8.52 13.92
CA MET A 99 -13.38 9.45 12.85
C MET A 99 -14.85 9.85 12.92
N THR A 100 -15.11 11.15 12.78
CA THR A 100 -16.48 11.65 12.67
C THR A 100 -17.07 11.27 11.30
N PRO A 101 -18.40 11.14 11.17
CA PRO A 101 -19.06 10.83 9.90
C PRO A 101 -18.69 11.84 8.79
N ASP A 102 -18.43 13.09 9.14
CA ASP A 102 -18.00 14.12 8.17
C ASP A 102 -16.61 13.86 7.62
N MET A 103 -15.69 13.27 8.40
CA MET A 103 -14.36 12.89 7.92
C MET A 103 -14.45 11.72 6.92
N HIS A 104 -15.30 10.74 7.17
CA HIS A 104 -15.58 9.68 6.20
C HIS A 104 -16.16 10.25 4.89
N LYS A 105 -17.10 11.20 4.97
CA LYS A 105 -17.64 11.87 3.78
C LYS A 105 -16.56 12.64 3.00
N LYS A 106 -15.63 13.31 3.68
CA LYS A 106 -14.49 14.00 3.04
C LYS A 106 -13.57 13.01 2.32
N ARG A 107 -13.23 11.90 2.99
CA ARG A 107 -12.35 10.87 2.43
C ARG A 107 -12.97 10.18 1.22
N ILE A 108 -14.28 9.88 1.25
CA ILE A 108 -15.01 9.34 0.09
C ILE A 108 -14.93 10.30 -1.11
N LYS A 109 -15.10 11.62 -0.88
CA LYS A 109 -14.97 12.63 -1.96
C LYS A 109 -13.56 12.68 -2.52
N GLU A 110 -12.54 12.55 -1.66
CA GLU A 110 -11.15 12.47 -2.09
C GLU A 110 -10.87 11.22 -2.93
N SER A 111 -11.30 10.04 -2.47
CA SER A 111 -11.19 8.78 -3.20
C SER A 111 -11.87 8.85 -4.57
N LEU A 112 -13.06 9.48 -4.66
CA LEU A 112 -13.75 9.70 -5.93
C LEU A 112 -12.92 10.61 -6.86
N SER A 113 -12.37 11.71 -6.35
CA SER A 113 -11.49 12.59 -7.13
C SER A 113 -10.23 11.86 -7.61
N ARG A 114 -9.61 11.02 -6.77
CA ARG A 114 -8.44 10.21 -7.14
C ARG A 114 -8.78 9.21 -8.24
N LEU A 115 -9.89 8.50 -8.10
CA LEU A 115 -10.39 7.58 -9.13
C LEU A 115 -10.67 8.30 -10.45
N GLN A 116 -11.29 9.48 -10.40
CA GLN A 116 -11.58 10.26 -11.61
C GLN A 116 -10.30 10.73 -12.31
N LYS A 117 -9.27 11.13 -11.57
CA LYS A 117 -8.01 11.62 -12.15
C LYS A 117 -7.15 10.47 -12.68
N ASN A 118 -6.88 9.48 -11.84
CA ASN A 118 -5.90 8.45 -12.15
C ASN A 118 -6.46 7.44 -13.15
N VAL A 119 -7.63 6.85 -12.85
CA VAL A 119 -8.24 5.82 -13.71
C VAL A 119 -8.56 6.38 -15.09
N ALA A 120 -9.11 7.60 -15.19
CA ALA A 120 -9.36 8.19 -16.50
C ALA A 120 -8.08 8.45 -17.30
N SER A 121 -6.98 8.81 -16.62
CA SER A 121 -5.69 9.03 -17.29
C SER A 121 -5.04 7.72 -17.74
N ASP A 122 -5.13 6.66 -16.93
CA ASP A 122 -4.53 5.36 -17.22
C ASP A 122 -5.33 4.58 -18.26
N MET A 123 -6.65 4.78 -18.30
CA MET A 123 -7.53 4.29 -19.36
C MET A 123 -7.14 4.87 -20.72
N LYS A 124 -6.89 6.19 -20.81
CA LYS A 124 -6.41 6.83 -22.05
C LYS A 124 -5.06 6.28 -22.51
N LYS A 125 -4.19 5.94 -21.56
CA LYS A 125 -2.87 5.34 -21.83
C LYS A 125 -2.95 3.82 -22.09
N LYS A 126 -4.13 3.19 -21.95
CA LYS A 126 -4.32 1.73 -21.98
C LYS A 126 -3.43 0.98 -20.98
N HIS A 127 -3.13 1.61 -19.84
CA HIS A 127 -2.26 1.05 -18.81
C HIS A 127 -3.08 0.30 -17.74
N PHE A 128 -3.72 -0.80 -18.15
CA PHE A 128 -4.66 -1.55 -17.32
C PHE A 128 -4.11 -2.07 -15.97
N PRO A 129 -2.81 -2.45 -15.84
CA PRO A 129 -2.27 -2.82 -14.53
C PRO A 129 -2.28 -1.68 -13.50
N ALA A 130 -2.04 -0.43 -13.93
CA ALA A 130 -2.14 0.72 -13.03
C ALA A 130 -3.60 0.98 -12.63
N VAL A 131 -4.52 0.86 -13.59
CA VAL A 131 -5.97 0.96 -13.32
C VAL A 131 -6.38 0.00 -12.21
N SER A 132 -6.03 -1.28 -12.30
CA SER A 132 -6.35 -2.26 -11.25
C SER A 132 -5.70 -1.95 -9.90
N ASN A 133 -4.45 -1.49 -9.87
CA ASN A 133 -3.76 -1.16 -8.62
C ASN A 133 -4.41 0.03 -7.92
N ASP A 134 -4.67 1.10 -8.68
CA ASP A 134 -5.31 2.31 -8.16
C ASP A 134 -6.74 2.04 -7.70
N LEU A 135 -7.49 1.25 -8.47
CA LEU A 135 -8.83 0.82 -8.07
C LEU A 135 -8.80 0.05 -6.77
N ARG A 136 -7.96 -0.98 -6.61
CA ARG A 136 -7.94 -1.80 -5.40
C ARG A 136 -7.49 -1.00 -4.17
N GLY A 137 -6.57 -0.06 -4.35
CA GLY A 137 -6.15 0.87 -3.30
C GLY A 137 -7.30 1.76 -2.80
N GLN A 138 -8.05 2.37 -3.72
CA GLN A 138 -9.19 3.23 -3.34
C GLN A 138 -10.44 2.42 -2.95
N MET A 139 -10.65 1.24 -3.52
CA MET A 139 -11.83 0.40 -3.25
C MET A 139 -11.83 -0.10 -1.81
N SER A 140 -10.65 -0.40 -1.25
CA SER A 140 -10.51 -0.86 0.13
C SER A 140 -10.88 0.24 1.13
N THR A 141 -10.45 1.48 0.88
CA THR A 141 -10.78 2.64 1.73
C THR A 141 -12.26 3.02 1.60
N LEU A 142 -12.81 3.03 0.38
CA LEU A 142 -14.23 3.27 0.14
C LEU A 142 -15.14 2.28 0.85
N ARG A 143 -14.81 0.97 0.85
CA ARG A 143 -15.58 -0.03 1.59
C ARG A 143 -15.64 0.31 3.07
N PHE A 144 -14.49 0.54 3.67
CA PHE A 144 -14.38 0.85 5.08
C PHE A 144 -15.18 2.10 5.45
N ASP A 145 -15.07 3.19 4.68
CA ASP A 145 -15.79 4.44 4.94
C ASP A 145 -17.31 4.28 4.82
N LEU A 146 -17.77 3.58 3.79
CA LEU A 146 -19.20 3.37 3.55
C LEU A 146 -19.81 2.44 4.61
N ASP A 147 -19.07 1.43 5.06
CA ASP A 147 -19.49 0.56 6.15
C ASP A 147 -19.61 1.32 7.47
N ALA A 148 -18.64 2.20 7.79
CA ALA A 148 -18.67 3.06 8.97
C ALA A 148 -19.86 4.04 8.93
N LEU A 149 -20.11 4.69 7.78
CA LEU A 149 -21.28 5.56 7.59
C LEU A 149 -22.59 4.80 7.73
N ASN A 150 -22.69 3.61 7.14
CA ASN A 150 -23.89 2.78 7.27
C ASN A 150 -24.12 2.31 8.71
N ALA A 151 -23.04 2.02 9.45
CA ALA A 151 -23.14 1.67 10.87
C ALA A 151 -23.67 2.84 11.72
N SER A 152 -23.38 4.09 11.34
CA SER A 152 -23.87 5.30 12.02
C SER A 152 -25.39 5.55 11.84
N ILE A 153 -26.02 5.00 10.79
CA ILE A 153 -27.45 5.15 10.54
C ILE A 153 -28.23 4.32 11.57
N SER A 154 -29.01 4.97 12.44
CA SER A 154 -29.79 4.29 13.49
C SER A 154 -30.96 3.46 12.95
N ASP A 155 -31.63 3.93 11.88
CA ASP A 155 -32.76 3.20 11.28
C ASP A 155 -32.29 1.98 10.45
N LYS A 156 -32.78 0.80 10.84
CA LYS A 156 -32.47 -0.48 10.19
C LYS A 156 -32.98 -0.53 8.75
N ALA A 157 -34.12 0.10 8.44
CA ALA A 157 -34.68 0.08 7.09
C ALA A 157 -33.86 0.97 6.15
N ALA A 158 -33.54 2.20 6.57
CA ALA A 158 -32.64 3.10 5.85
C ALA A 158 -31.24 2.48 5.66
N ARG A 159 -30.66 1.90 6.72
CA ARG A 159 -29.34 1.23 6.65
C ARG A 159 -29.31 0.13 5.59
N LYS A 160 -30.34 -0.71 5.52
CA LYS A 160 -30.43 -1.77 4.50
C LYS A 160 -30.53 -1.22 3.09
N LYS A 161 -31.23 -0.09 2.89
CA LYS A 161 -31.30 0.57 1.57
C LYS A 161 -29.94 1.13 1.16
N ALA A 162 -29.26 1.83 2.07
CA ALA A 162 -27.92 2.37 1.82
C ALA A 162 -26.89 1.25 1.52
N GLN A 163 -26.93 0.14 2.27
CA GLN A 163 -26.09 -1.02 2.00
C GLN A 163 -26.35 -1.66 0.64
N LYS A 164 -27.59 -1.67 0.14
CA LYS A 164 -27.89 -2.18 -1.20
C LYS A 164 -27.24 -1.31 -2.28
N VAL A 165 -27.41 0.00 -2.19
CA VAL A 165 -26.81 0.95 -3.14
C VAL A 165 -25.28 0.87 -3.11
N GLN A 166 -24.69 0.80 -1.90
CA GLN A 166 -23.26 0.55 -1.74
C GLN A 166 -22.84 -0.75 -2.43
N ASN A 167 -23.51 -1.87 -2.16
CA ASN A 167 -23.15 -3.16 -2.73
C ASN A 167 -23.25 -3.20 -4.25
N GLU A 168 -24.22 -2.49 -4.84
CA GLU A 168 -24.34 -2.33 -6.29
C GLU A 168 -23.15 -1.56 -6.86
N ALA A 169 -22.79 -0.41 -6.27
CA ALA A 169 -21.62 0.38 -6.67
C ALA A 169 -20.30 -0.41 -6.55
N MET A 170 -20.13 -1.16 -5.45
CA MET A 170 -18.94 -1.99 -5.25
C MET A 170 -18.86 -3.13 -6.28
N LYS A 171 -19.99 -3.75 -6.64
CA LYS A 171 -20.02 -4.77 -7.70
C LYS A 171 -19.64 -4.19 -9.06
N ALA A 172 -20.10 -2.99 -9.40
CA ALA A 172 -19.68 -2.35 -10.66
C ALA A 172 -18.17 -2.06 -10.67
N LEU A 173 -17.58 -1.62 -9.56
CA LEU A 173 -16.12 -1.47 -9.45
C LEU A 173 -15.38 -2.80 -9.60
N GLU A 174 -15.89 -3.89 -9.02
CA GLU A 174 -15.31 -5.23 -9.20
C GLU A 174 -15.39 -5.71 -10.65
N THR A 175 -16.51 -5.45 -11.34
CA THR A 175 -16.63 -5.77 -12.76
C THR A 175 -15.63 -4.98 -13.60
N LEU A 176 -15.39 -3.71 -13.23
CA LEU A 176 -14.40 -2.88 -13.88
C LEU A 176 -12.97 -3.39 -13.65
N ASP A 177 -12.62 -3.78 -12.42
CA ASP A 177 -11.31 -4.39 -12.12
C ASP A 177 -11.13 -5.73 -12.86
N TYR A 178 -12.19 -6.53 -12.96
CA TYR A 178 -12.17 -7.76 -13.72
C TYR A 178 -11.90 -7.50 -15.20
N LEU A 179 -12.58 -6.53 -15.81
CA LEU A 179 -12.37 -6.16 -17.21
C LEU A 179 -10.98 -5.56 -17.46
N ALA A 180 -10.47 -4.76 -16.52
CA ALA A 180 -9.09 -4.25 -16.57
C ALA A 180 -8.08 -5.41 -16.54
N ARG A 181 -8.32 -6.45 -15.73
CA ARG A 181 -7.48 -7.65 -15.69
C ARG A 181 -7.53 -8.46 -16.98
N THR A 182 -8.68 -8.54 -17.65
CA THR A 182 -8.83 -9.28 -18.91
C THR A 182 -8.47 -8.47 -20.16
N ASN A 183 -8.09 -7.20 -20.00
CA ASN A 183 -7.74 -6.26 -21.08
C ASN A 183 -8.85 -6.06 -22.12
N ALA A 184 -10.12 -6.14 -21.72
CA ALA A 184 -11.28 -6.00 -22.61
C ALA A 184 -11.60 -4.51 -22.93
N ALA A 185 -10.75 -3.86 -23.73
CA ALA A 185 -10.75 -2.40 -23.94
C ALA A 185 -12.14 -1.78 -24.24
N ASN A 186 -12.95 -2.41 -25.10
CA ASN A 186 -14.26 -1.87 -25.51
C ASN A 186 -15.32 -1.92 -24.40
N ASP A 187 -15.20 -2.86 -23.47
CA ASP A 187 -16.17 -3.05 -22.39
C ASP A 187 -15.78 -2.27 -21.14
N ILE A 188 -14.48 -2.00 -20.93
CA ILE A 188 -13.99 -1.24 -19.77
C ILE A 188 -14.51 0.21 -19.80
N GLU A 189 -14.54 0.88 -20.96
CA GLU A 189 -15.04 2.26 -21.04
C GLU A 189 -16.52 2.36 -20.63
N LYS A 190 -17.33 1.38 -21.05
CA LYS A 190 -18.75 1.29 -20.66
C LYS A 190 -18.88 1.00 -19.17
N ALA A 191 -18.13 0.03 -18.67
CA ALA A 191 -18.12 -0.33 -17.26
C ALA A 191 -17.66 0.84 -16.38
N TYR A 192 -16.74 1.68 -16.86
CA TYR A 192 -16.30 2.89 -16.17
C TYR A 192 -17.42 3.90 -15.98
N GLN A 193 -18.21 4.16 -17.03
CA GLN A 193 -19.35 5.06 -16.91
C GLN A 193 -20.41 4.52 -15.94
N VAL A 194 -20.68 3.21 -15.98
CA VAL A 194 -21.63 2.56 -15.05
C VAL A 194 -21.13 2.63 -13.61
N ALA A 195 -19.85 2.30 -13.36
CA ALA A 195 -19.29 2.35 -12.02
C ALA A 195 -19.25 3.77 -11.46
N PHE A 196 -18.89 4.76 -12.27
CA PHE A 196 -18.79 6.14 -11.82
C PHE A 196 -20.17 6.76 -11.54
N THR A 197 -21.18 6.46 -12.34
CA THR A 197 -22.56 6.90 -12.09
C THR A 197 -23.12 6.30 -10.80
N GLN A 198 -22.88 5.02 -10.52
CA GLN A 198 -23.28 4.39 -9.26
C GLN A 198 -22.53 4.97 -8.05
N LEU A 199 -21.23 5.26 -8.18
CA LEU A 199 -20.47 5.94 -7.13
C LEU A 199 -21.00 7.35 -6.85
N GLN A 200 -21.36 8.11 -7.89
CA GLN A 200 -22.00 9.41 -7.73
C GLN A 200 -23.35 9.32 -7.03
N GLN A 201 -24.14 8.28 -7.30
CA GLN A 201 -25.40 8.02 -6.59
C GLN A 201 -25.16 7.78 -5.09
N VAL A 202 -24.16 6.98 -4.74
CA VAL A 202 -23.75 6.77 -3.34
C VAL A 202 -23.38 8.11 -2.70
N VAL A 203 -22.51 8.90 -3.31
CA VAL A 203 -22.09 10.20 -2.75
C VAL A 203 -23.27 11.17 -2.61
N SER A 204 -24.18 11.18 -3.57
CA SER A 204 -25.39 12.01 -3.52
C SER A 204 -26.34 11.57 -2.40
N SER A 205 -26.41 10.28 -2.09
CA SER A 205 -27.23 9.77 -0.97
C SER A 205 -26.66 10.11 0.42
N LEU A 206 -25.38 10.48 0.50
CA LEU A 206 -24.70 10.88 1.74
C LEU A 206 -24.81 12.40 2.03
N GLY A 207 -25.34 13.16 1.08
CA GLY A 207 -25.48 14.63 1.09
C GLY A 207 -26.80 15.08 1.72
#